data_AF-A0A1S2KRQ0-F1
#
_entry.id   AF-A0A1S2KRQ0-F1
#
_cell.length_a   1.000
_cell.length_b   1.000
_cell.length_c   1.000
_cell.angle_alpha   90.00
_cell.angle_beta   90.00
_cell.angle_gamma   90.00
#
_symmetry.space_group_name_H-M   'P 1'
#
loop_
_entity.id
_entity.type
_entity.pdbx_description
1 polymer ?
#
loop_
_entity_poly.entity_id
_entity_poly.type
_entity_poly.pdbx_seq_one_letter_code
_entity_poly.pdbx_strand_id
1 'polypeptide(L)' 'MKVTKLVSTCDITDCPTIYATDRGTFLVQGETPTDHGLQIPAHETLVEIPMELIRKAIRDNLI' A
#
# COMPACT_ATOMS: atom_id res chain seq x y z
N MET A 1 6.78 11.92 -11.22
CA MET A 1 7.23 10.95 -10.21
C MET A 1 7.24 9.60 -10.87
N LYS A 2 8.38 8.91 -10.88
CA LYS A 2 8.46 7.53 -11.36
C LYS A 2 7.98 6.60 -10.24
N VAL A 3 7.16 5.62 -10.59
CA VAL A 3 6.56 4.67 -9.66
C VAL A 3 6.92 3.26 -10.11
N THR A 4 7.37 2.42 -9.18
CA THR A 4 7.76 1.02 -9.43
C THR A 4 6.98 0.11 -8.50
N LYS A 5 6.28 -0.89 -9.05
CA LYS A 5 5.55 -1.90 -8.26
C LYS A 5 6.56 -2.76 -7.49
N LEU A 6 6.41 -2.85 -6.17
CA LEU A 6 7.26 -3.69 -5.32
C LEU A 6 6.61 -5.05 -5.09
N VAL A 7 5.42 -5.04 -4.49
CA VAL A 7 4.74 -6.25 -4.07
C VAL A 7 3.24 -6.11 -4.24
N SER A 8 2.58 -7.19 -4.64
CA SER A 8 1.13 -7.30 -4.74
C SER A 8 0.73 -8.74 -4.45
N THR A 9 -0.50 -8.95 -4.01
CA THR A 9 -1.03 -10.28 -3.68
C THR A 9 -1.64 -11.02 -4.86
N CYS A 10 -1.81 -10.39 -6.03
CA CYS A 10 -2.34 -11.08 -7.21
C CYS A 10 -1.92 -10.44 -8.56
N ASP A 11 -2.13 -11.21 -9.64
CA ASP A 11 -1.84 -10.82 -11.03
C ASP A 11 -3.08 -10.32 -11.80
N ILE A 12 -4.25 -10.29 -11.16
CA ILE A 12 -5.55 -9.92 -11.77
C ILE A 12 -6.17 -8.80 -10.93
N THR A 13 -6.74 -7.79 -11.57
CA THR A 13 -7.19 -6.47 -11.04
C THR A 13 -7.69 -6.38 -9.58
N ASP A 14 -7.28 -5.28 -8.92
CA ASP A 14 -7.70 -4.76 -7.61
C ASP A 14 -7.15 -5.40 -6.32
N CYS A 15 -5.90 -5.87 -6.34
CA CYS A 15 -5.21 -6.27 -5.11
C CYS A 15 -4.43 -5.14 -4.42
N PRO A 16 -4.35 -5.19 -3.07
CA PRO A 16 -3.46 -4.34 -2.30
C PRO A 16 -2.03 -4.40 -2.83
N THR A 17 -1.44 -3.23 -3.08
CA THR A 17 -0.14 -3.12 -3.78
C THR A 17 0.71 -2.01 -3.18
N ILE A 18 1.99 -2.30 -2.98
CA ILE A 18 2.99 -1.32 -2.54
C ILE A 18 3.83 -0.91 -3.74
N TYR A 19 4.02 0.38 -3.92
CA TYR A 19 4.88 0.96 -4.94
C TYR A 19 5.98 1.80 -4.32
N ALA A 20 7.19 1.73 -4.87
CA ALA A 20 8.26 2.67 -4.57
C ALA A 20 8.19 3.88 -5.51
N THR A 21 8.46 5.06 -4.97
CA THR A 21 8.67 6.27 -5.76
C THR A 21 10.16 6.54 -5.93
N ASP A 22 10.52 7.29 -6.97
CA ASP A 22 11.87 7.84 -7.16
C ASP A 22 12.29 8.89 -6.11
N ARG A 23 11.43 9.16 -5.11
CA ARG A 23 11.66 10.13 -4.03
C ARG A 23 12.00 9.46 -2.70
N GLY A 24 12.15 8.13 -2.67
CA GLY A 24 12.37 7.38 -1.43
C GLY A 24 11.12 7.27 -0.55
N THR A 25 9.93 7.35 -1.15
CA THR A 25 8.64 7.16 -0.46
C THR A 25 7.89 5.98 -1.04
N PHE A 26 6.87 5.51 -0.33
CA PHE A 26 5.97 4.47 -0.82
C PHE A 26 4.59 5.04 -1.14
N LEU A 27 3.95 4.45 -2.14
CA LEU A 27 2.52 4.56 -2.35
C LEU A 27 1.89 3.22 -2.02
N VAL A 28 0.73 3.27 -1.37
CA VAL A 28 -0.01 2.08 -0.97
C VAL A 28 -1.40 2.16 -1.61
N GLN A 29 -1.74 1.13 -2.37
CA GLN A 29 -3.07 0.91 -2.91
C GLN A 29 -3.76 -0.19 -2.10
N GLY A 30 -5.04 0.01 -1.79
CA GLY A 30 -5.86 -0.93 -1.04
C GLY A 30 -7.26 -0.35 -0.82
N GLU A 31 -8.00 -0.99 0.09
CA GLU A 31 -9.34 -0.55 0.47
C GLU A 31 -9.26 0.65 1.42
N THR A 32 -10.21 1.59 1.31
CA THR A 32 -10.30 2.76 2.21
C THR A 32 -11.51 2.58 3.12
N PRO A 33 -11.39 1.84 4.24
CA PRO A 33 -12.51 1.64 5.15
C PRO A 33 -12.98 2.99 5.69
N THR A 34 -14.26 3.06 6.07
CA THR A 34 -14.87 4.30 6.62
C THR A 34 -15.37 4.11 8.05
N ASP A 35 -15.40 2.86 8.54
CA ASP A 35 -15.89 2.42 9.85
C ASP A 35 -14.77 2.28 10.90
N HIS A 36 -13.62 2.91 10.67
CA HIS A 36 -12.47 2.88 11.58
C HIS A 36 -12.60 3.78 12.82
N GLY A 37 -13.61 4.68 12.86
CA GLY A 37 -13.85 5.57 14.01
C GLY A 37 -12.76 6.65 14.25
N LEU A 38 -11.89 6.89 13.28
CA LEU A 38 -10.81 7.90 13.36
C LEU A 38 -11.23 9.20 12.66
N GLN A 39 -10.78 10.33 13.19
CA GLN A 39 -10.96 11.64 12.55
C GLN A 39 -9.76 11.92 11.65
N ILE A 40 -9.95 11.81 10.34
CA ILE A 40 -8.89 11.95 9.35
C ILE A 40 -9.06 13.28 8.58
N PRO A 41 -8.02 14.12 8.47
CA PRO A 41 -8.06 15.33 7.66
C PRO A 41 -8.41 15.03 6.19
N ALA A 42 -9.06 15.98 5.51
CA ALA A 42 -9.50 15.81 4.12
C ALA A 42 -8.36 15.56 3.10
N HIS A 43 -7.10 15.80 3.48
CA HIS A 43 -5.92 15.56 2.63
C HIS A 43 -5.23 14.23 2.93
N GLU A 44 -5.79 13.42 3.82
CA GLU A 44 -5.28 12.11 4.21
C GLU A 44 -6.28 11.02 3.85
N THR A 45 -5.80 9.79 3.72
CA THR A 45 -6.62 8.61 3.42
C THR A 45 -6.02 7.42 4.14
N LEU A 46 -6.88 6.66 4.82
CA LEU A 46 -6.49 5.38 5.41
C LEU A 46 -6.67 4.29 4.37
N VAL A 47 -5.64 3.46 4.24
CA VAL A 47 -5.65 2.32 3.34
C VAL A 47 -5.45 1.06 4.17
N GLU A 48 -6.39 0.14 4.09
CA GLU A 48 -6.27 -1.18 4.68
C GLU A 48 -5.47 -2.09 3.74
N ILE A 49 -4.44 -2.72 4.31
CA ILE A 49 -3.58 -3.67 3.62
C ILE A 49 -3.39 -4.94 4.45
N PRO A 50 -3.40 -6.13 3.84
CA PRO A 50 -3.11 -7.37 4.55
C PRO A 50 -1.70 -7.37 5.14
N MET A 51 -1.57 -7.76 6.40
CA MET A 51 -0.26 -7.89 7.07
C MET A 51 0.72 -8.79 6.31
N GLU A 52 0.22 -9.84 5.65
CA GLU A 52 1.02 -10.74 4.83
C GLU A 52 1.71 -10.05 3.66
N LEU A 53 1.11 -8.99 3.09
CA LEU A 53 1.73 -8.21 2.01
C LEU A 53 2.98 -7.48 2.52
N ILE A 54 2.89 -6.86 3.70
CA ILE A 54 4.03 -6.19 4.35
C ILE A 54 5.11 -7.20 4.74
N ARG A 55 4.72 -8.33 5.34
CA ARG A 55 5.65 -9.41 5.70
C ARG A 55 6.39 -9.93 4.48
N LYS A 56 5.68 -10.10 3.35
CA LYS A 56 6.30 -10.49 2.08
C LYS A 56 7.29 -9.44 1.58
N ALA A 57 6.93 -8.15 1.64
CA ALA A 57 7.83 -7.07 1.21
C ALA A 57 9.16 -7.08 1.99
N ILE A 58 9.07 -7.24 3.32
CA ILE A 58 10.24 -7.29 4.21
C ILE A 58 11.07 -8.56 3.95
N ARG A 59 10.42 -9.74 3.90
CA ARG A 59 11.10 -11.03 3.68
C ARG A 59 11.86 -11.06 2.35
N ASP A 60 11.29 -10.47 1.31
CA ASP A 60 11.87 -10.43 -0.02
C ASP A 60 12.86 -9.25 -0.18
N ASN A 61 13.13 -8.51 0.92
CA ASN A 61 14.09 -7.41 0.99
C ASN A 61 13.80 -6.27 0.00
N LEU A 62 12.50 -6.01 -0.23
CA LEU A 62 11.99 -4.97 -1.12
C LEU A 62 11.80 -3.61 -0.44
N ILE A 63 11.72 -3.62 0.90
CA ILE A 63 11.65 -2.45 1.79
C ILE A 63 12.51 -2.67 3.03
#